data_AF-A0A9E1B447-F1
#
_entry.id   AF-A0A9E1B447-F1
#
_cell.length_a   1.000
_cell.length_b   1.000
_cell.length_c   1.000
_cell.angle_alpha   90.00
_cell.angle_beta   90.00
_cell.angle_gamma   90.00
#
_symmetry.space_group_name_H-M   'P 1'
#
loop_
_entity.id
_entity.type
_entity.pdbx_description
1 polymer ?
#
loop_
_entity_poly.entity_id
_entity_poly.type
_entity_poly.pdbx_seq_one_letter_code
_entity_poly.pdbx_strand_id
1 'polypeptide(L)'
;NYTDILWNGIQAEKVQRAFEKLNYREQTLLEKRLAICMTCGRVGSWKGRPTFEELAVMFEGSTASGAERAYRKAVDKLTEFLVAEGALHAVRLKQKSKAKRKKKIAAAIYEYQADCDGEWGRIQVDFENDTAEIIRLADWDTIKTNRFAKVRHVR
;
A
#
# COMPACT_ATOMS: atom_id res chain seq x y z
N ASN A 1 15.06 -24.62 -0.14
CA ASN A 1 15.18 -23.55 0.86
C ASN A 1 14.24 -22.43 0.43
N TYR A 2 13.26 -22.01 1.24
CA TYR A 2 12.22 -21.04 0.81
C TYR A 2 12.83 -19.68 0.40
N THR A 3 14.04 -19.38 0.90
CA THR A 3 14.83 -18.21 0.53
C THR A 3 15.20 -18.17 -0.95
N ASP A 4 15.48 -19.30 -1.61
CA ASP A 4 15.87 -19.31 -3.03
C ASP A 4 14.70 -18.95 -3.95
N ILE A 5 13.46 -19.26 -3.53
CA ILE A 5 12.23 -18.92 -4.26
C ILE A 5 11.87 -17.44 -4.09
N LEU A 6 12.14 -16.88 -2.90
CA LEU A 6 11.92 -15.46 -2.61
C LEU A 6 13.02 -14.55 -3.18
N TRP A 7 14.26 -15.05 -3.30
CA TRP A 7 15.43 -14.20 -3.58
C TRP A 7 16.01 -14.36 -4.99
N ASN A 8 15.75 -15.46 -5.70
CA ASN A 8 16.30 -15.70 -7.05
C ASN A 8 15.24 -15.62 -8.17
N GLY A 9 14.06 -15.08 -7.88
CA GLY A 9 13.03 -14.82 -8.88
C GLY A 9 13.10 -13.39 -9.44
N ILE A 10 12.53 -13.17 -10.63
CA ILE A 10 12.36 -11.83 -11.27
C ILE A 10 11.79 -10.78 -10.30
N GLN A 11 10.98 -11.21 -9.32
CA GLN A 11 10.42 -10.33 -8.29
C GLN A 11 11.46 -9.84 -7.28
N ALA A 12 12.46 -10.64 -6.92
CA ALA A 12 13.51 -10.23 -5.98
C ALA A 12 14.35 -9.08 -6.54
N GLU A 13 14.70 -9.14 -7.83
CA GLU A 13 15.41 -8.05 -8.51
C GLU A 13 14.60 -6.75 -8.53
N LYS A 14 13.29 -6.84 -8.79
CA LYS A 14 12.39 -5.69 -8.75
C LYS A 14 12.29 -5.09 -7.34
N VAL A 15 12.18 -5.95 -6.33
CA VAL A 15 12.16 -5.51 -4.92
C VAL A 15 13.48 -4.83 -4.55
N GLN A 16 14.62 -5.37 -4.98
CA GLN A 16 15.93 -4.78 -4.74
C GLN A 16 16.04 -3.39 -5.39
N ARG A 17 15.70 -3.26 -6.69
CA ARG A 17 15.69 -1.97 -7.39
C ARG A 17 14.76 -0.94 -6.75
N ALA A 18 13.58 -1.37 -6.29
CA ALA A 18 12.65 -0.50 -5.57
C ALA A 18 13.22 -0.05 -4.21
N PHE A 19 13.85 -0.97 -3.48
CA PHE A 19 14.43 -0.71 -2.16
C PHE A 19 15.62 0.25 -2.24
N GLU A 20 16.48 0.13 -3.26
CA GLU A 20 17.64 1.00 -3.48
C GLU A 20 17.27 2.46 -3.75
N LYS A 21 16.03 2.75 -4.18
CA LYS A 21 15.52 4.13 -4.36
C LYS A 21 15.19 4.82 -3.04
N LEU A 22 15.05 4.09 -1.94
CA LEU A 22 14.82 4.66 -0.61
C LEU A 22 16.10 5.25 -0.04
N ASN A 23 15.98 6.26 0.81
CA ASN A 23 17.16 6.78 1.53
C ASN A 23 17.61 5.84 2.66
N TYR A 24 18.84 6.02 3.14
CA TYR A 24 19.43 5.19 4.19
C TYR A 24 18.54 5.03 5.44
N ARG A 25 17.88 6.11 5.87
CA ARG A 25 16.99 6.10 7.03
C ARG A 25 15.74 5.24 6.78
N GLU A 26 15.13 5.38 5.61
CA GLU A 26 13.97 4.59 5.19
C GLU A 26 14.32 3.11 5.07
N GLN A 27 15.45 2.79 4.42
CA GLN A 27 15.96 1.43 4.29
C GLN A 27 16.18 0.80 5.68
N THR A 28 16.90 1.50 6.56
CA THR A 28 17.19 1.02 7.92
C THR A 28 15.91 0.76 8.72
N LEU A 29 14.93 1.68 8.66
CA LEU A 29 13.66 1.51 9.36
C LEU A 29 12.93 0.24 8.90
N LEU A 30 12.89 -0.01 7.59
CA LEU A 30 12.23 -1.17 7.00
C LEU A 30 12.96 -2.47 7.37
N GLU A 31 14.27 -2.55 7.14
CA GLU A 31 15.07 -3.74 7.44
C GLU A 31 14.98 -4.15 8.92
N LYS A 32 15.12 -3.18 9.82
CA LYS A 32 15.03 -3.43 11.27
C LYS A 32 13.64 -3.90 11.67
N ARG A 33 12.58 -3.30 11.14
CA ARG A 33 11.20 -3.67 11.50
C ARG A 33 10.73 -4.99 10.89
N LEU A 34 11.17 -5.29 9.68
CA LEU A 34 10.84 -6.54 8.97
C LEU A 34 11.78 -7.69 9.37
N ALA A 35 12.86 -7.39 10.11
CA ALA A 35 13.91 -8.34 10.45
C ALA A 35 14.51 -9.01 9.20
N ILE A 36 14.82 -8.21 8.18
CA ILE A 36 15.45 -8.66 6.94
C ILE A 36 16.64 -7.76 6.61
N CYS A 37 17.68 -8.33 6.01
CA CYS A 37 18.76 -7.56 5.40
C CYS A 37 18.65 -7.71 3.89
N MET A 38 18.37 -6.62 3.18
CA MET A 38 18.22 -6.58 1.73
C MET A 38 19.58 -6.78 1.03
N THR A 39 20.69 -6.40 1.66
CA THR A 39 22.02 -6.61 1.07
C THR A 39 22.43 -8.08 1.00
N CYS A 40 22.10 -8.90 2.01
CA CYS A 40 22.54 -10.29 2.08
C CYS A 40 21.39 -11.32 2.10
N GLY A 41 20.13 -10.88 1.99
CA GLY A 41 18.95 -11.74 1.99
C GLY A 41 18.67 -12.46 3.33
N ARG A 42 19.43 -12.16 4.40
CA ARG A 42 19.26 -12.84 5.68
C ARG A 42 17.99 -12.35 6.38
N VAL A 43 17.14 -13.30 6.76
CA VAL A 43 15.96 -13.05 7.60
C VAL A 43 16.29 -13.39 9.05
N GLY A 44 16.12 -12.41 9.94
CA GLY A 44 16.31 -12.53 11.38
C GLY A 44 15.03 -12.95 12.11
N SER A 45 15.16 -13.25 13.39
CA SER A 45 14.01 -13.59 14.25
C SER A 45 13.17 -12.34 14.55
N TRP A 46 11.85 -12.47 14.40
CA TRP A 46 10.89 -11.43 14.75
C TRP A 46 10.88 -11.08 16.24
N LYS A 47 11.35 -11.98 17.12
CA LYS A 47 11.40 -11.76 18.57
C LYS A 47 12.43 -10.70 18.97
N GLY A 48 13.48 -10.50 18.17
CA GLY A 48 14.57 -9.57 18.44
C GLY A 48 14.49 -8.25 17.67
N ARG A 49 13.35 -7.96 17.03
CA ARG A 49 13.20 -6.72 16.26
C ARG A 49 13.08 -5.52 17.20
N PRO A 50 13.70 -4.38 16.87
CA PRO A 50 13.57 -3.19 17.68
C PRO A 50 12.14 -2.64 17.67
N THR A 51 11.74 -2.12 18.82
CA THR A 51 10.55 -1.32 19.07
C THR A 51 10.65 0.05 18.39
N PHE A 52 9.55 0.83 18.37
CA PHE A 52 9.61 2.17 17.77
C PHE A 52 10.37 3.14 18.68
N GLU A 53 10.38 2.87 19.98
CA GLU A 53 11.17 3.53 21.00
C GLU A 53 12.67 3.36 20.71
N GLU A 54 13.13 2.11 20.52
CA GLU A 54 14.52 1.81 20.17
C GLU A 54 14.90 2.37 18.78
N LEU A 55 13.98 2.33 17.81
CA LEU A 55 14.20 2.96 16.50
C LEU A 55 14.30 4.48 16.57
N ALA A 56 13.56 5.11 17.48
CA ALA A 56 13.61 6.54 17.68
C ALA A 56 14.97 6.98 18.25
N VAL A 57 15.59 6.16 19.12
CA VAL A 57 16.95 6.41 19.63
C VAL A 57 17.99 6.38 18.51
N MET A 58 17.82 5.52 17.50
CA MET A 58 18.75 5.43 16.37
C MET A 58 18.77 6.66 15.44
N PHE A 59 17.72 7.49 15.47
CA PHE A 59 17.63 8.71 14.67
C PHE A 59 17.30 9.89 15.59
N GLU A 60 18.35 10.62 16.01
CA GLU A 60 18.28 11.76 16.93
C GLU A 60 17.07 12.68 16.65
N GLY A 61 16.40 13.11 17.72
CA GLY A 61 15.26 14.03 17.63
C GLY A 61 13.93 13.39 17.23
N SER A 62 13.78 12.07 17.31
CA SER A 62 12.51 11.38 17.07
C SER A 62 11.88 10.85 18.36
N THR A 63 10.55 10.87 18.42
CA THR A 63 9.77 10.09 19.40
C THR A 63 9.44 8.72 18.80
N ALA A 64 8.94 7.78 19.61
CA ALA A 64 8.42 6.49 19.12
C ALA A 64 7.32 6.69 18.06
N SER A 65 6.38 7.61 18.29
CA SER A 65 5.34 7.95 17.32
C SER A 65 5.91 8.61 16.05
N GLY A 66 7.00 9.36 16.16
CA GLY A 66 7.75 9.90 15.03
C GLY A 66 8.40 8.79 14.19
N ALA A 67 9.03 7.82 14.84
CA ALA A 67 9.67 6.67 14.19
C ALA A 67 8.63 5.77 13.51
N GLU A 68 7.49 5.54 14.15
CA GLU A 68 6.37 4.82 13.54
C GLU A 68 5.85 5.54 12.28
N ARG A 69 5.65 6.85 12.37
CA ARG A 69 5.19 7.64 11.21
C ARG A 69 6.21 7.63 10.08
N ALA A 70 7.50 7.70 10.39
CA ALA A 70 8.57 7.60 9.41
C ALA A 70 8.60 6.21 8.75
N TYR A 71 8.44 5.14 9.54
CA TYR A 71 8.33 3.78 9.03
C TYR A 71 7.14 3.63 8.07
N ARG A 72 5.95 4.11 8.46
CA ARG A 72 4.76 4.06 7.58
C ARG A 72 4.98 4.81 6.26
N LYS A 73 5.60 5.99 6.31
CA LYS A 73 5.99 6.74 5.10
C LYS A 73 7.00 5.98 4.22
N ALA A 74 7.96 5.27 4.83
CA ALA A 74 8.90 4.44 4.10
C ALA A 74 8.21 3.26 3.40
N VAL A 75 7.23 2.63 4.06
CA VAL A 75 6.38 1.59 3.47
C VAL A 75 5.56 2.13 2.30
N ASP A 76 4.94 3.30 2.45
CA ASP A 76 4.18 3.94 1.36
C ASP A 76 5.06 4.19 0.13
N LYS A 77 6.27 4.77 0.34
CA LYS A 77 7.24 4.98 -0.75
C LYS A 77 7.72 3.69 -1.40
N LEU A 78 8.04 2.67 -0.59
CA LEU A 78 8.44 1.37 -1.13
C LEU A 78 7.32 0.78 -1.99
N THR A 79 6.06 0.93 -1.56
CA THR A 79 4.90 0.47 -2.31
C THR A 79 4.80 1.18 -3.65
N GLU A 80 4.94 2.51 -3.69
CA GLU A 80 4.97 3.28 -4.94
C GLU A 80 6.08 2.79 -5.89
N PHE A 81 7.29 2.55 -5.38
CA PHE A 81 8.38 2.02 -6.19
C PHE A 81 8.15 0.58 -6.68
N LEU A 82 7.57 -0.29 -5.85
CA LEU A 82 7.24 -1.66 -6.24
C LEU A 82 6.16 -1.70 -7.31
N VAL A 83 5.19 -0.79 -7.26
CA VAL A 83 4.18 -0.64 -8.31
C VAL A 83 4.82 -0.14 -9.61
N ALA A 84 5.70 0.86 -9.53
CA ALA A 84 6.43 1.35 -10.71
C ALA A 84 7.34 0.28 -11.35
N GLU A 85 7.90 -0.64 -10.57
CA GLU A 85 8.65 -1.81 -11.08
C GLU A 85 7.74 -2.93 -11.60
N GLY A 86 6.41 -2.79 -11.49
CA GLY A 86 5.43 -3.82 -11.82
C GLY A 86 5.59 -5.09 -10.98
N ALA A 87 6.00 -4.93 -9.72
CA ALA A 87 6.11 -6.00 -8.74
C ALA A 87 4.82 -6.18 -7.93
N LEU A 88 4.05 -5.10 -7.76
CA LEU A 88 2.78 -5.08 -7.05
C LEU A 88 1.73 -4.28 -7.84
N HIS A 89 0.47 -4.66 -7.64
CA HIS A 89 -0.67 -3.80 -7.91
C HIS A 89 -1.18 -3.23 -6.59
N ALA A 90 -1.56 -1.96 -6.55
CA ALA A 90 -1.99 -1.29 -5.34
C ALA A 90 -3.22 -0.43 -5.58
N VAL A 91 -4.07 -0.29 -4.56
CA VAL A 91 -5.18 0.67 -4.58
C VAL A 91 -4.98 1.66 -3.46
N ARG A 92 -4.82 2.93 -3.82
CA ARG A 92 -4.72 4.03 -2.85
C ARG A 92 -6.12 4.56 -2.60
N LEU A 93 -6.56 4.55 -1.35
CA LEU A 93 -7.87 5.07 -0.94
C LEU A 93 -7.72 6.36 -0.15
N LYS A 94 -8.52 7.37 -0.49
CA LYS A 94 -8.59 8.66 0.20
C LYS A 94 -10.03 9.00 0.54
N GLN A 95 -10.33 9.05 1.83
CA GLN A 95 -11.65 9.53 2.28
C GLN A 95 -11.79 11.03 2.00
N LYS A 96 -12.77 11.41 1.18
CA LYS A 96 -13.04 12.82 0.84
C LYS A 96 -14.11 13.44 1.73
N SER A 97 -15.17 12.70 2.01
CA SER A 97 -16.21 13.18 2.92
C SER A 97 -16.83 12.04 3.70
N LYS A 98 -17.46 12.40 4.82
CA LYS A 98 -18.26 11.51 5.65
C LYS A 98 -19.48 12.24 6.15
N ALA A 99 -20.64 11.65 5.92
CA ALA A 99 -21.89 12.04 6.54
C ALA A 99 -22.06 11.23 7.83
N LYS A 100 -22.43 11.90 8.92
CA LYS A 100 -22.72 11.25 10.20
C LYS A 100 -24.16 11.47 10.60
N ARG A 101 -24.79 10.43 11.13
CA ARG A 101 -26.12 10.49 11.75
C ARG A 101 -26.03 9.85 13.13
N LYS A 102 -26.53 10.55 14.16
CA LYS A 102 -26.51 10.07 15.56
C LYS A 102 -25.16 9.45 15.98
N LYS A 103 -24.05 10.14 15.67
CA LYS A 103 -22.64 9.74 15.92
C LYS A 103 -22.10 8.54 15.11
N LYS A 104 -22.91 7.85 14.30
CA LYS A 104 -22.45 6.81 13.36
C LYS A 104 -22.21 7.41 11.97
N ILE A 105 -21.27 6.84 11.20
CA ILE A 105 -21.06 7.23 9.80
C ILE A 105 -22.21 6.60 9.01
N ALA A 106 -23.04 7.45 8.40
CA ALA A 106 -24.17 7.02 7.59
C ALA A 106 -23.74 6.80 6.14
N ALA A 107 -22.93 7.71 5.59
CA ALA A 107 -22.37 7.56 4.26
C ALA A 107 -20.97 8.15 4.19
N ALA A 108 -20.16 7.68 3.25
CA ALA A 108 -18.83 8.23 2.98
C ALA A 108 -18.54 8.23 1.49
N ILE A 109 -17.79 9.25 1.07
CA ILE A 109 -17.27 9.33 -0.28
C ILE A 109 -15.76 9.13 -0.20
N TYR A 110 -15.28 8.17 -0.97
CA TYR A 110 -13.88 7.86 -1.14
C TYR A 110 -13.46 8.18 -2.55
N GLU A 111 -12.27 8.74 -2.69
CA GLU A 111 -11.53 8.67 -3.94
C GLU A 111 -10.56 7.50 -3.88
N TYR A 112 -10.36 6.82 -4.99
CA TYR A 112 -9.39 5.75 -5.10
C TYR A 112 -8.55 5.90 -6.37
N GLN A 113 -7.32 5.41 -6.32
CA GLN A 113 -6.39 5.41 -7.45
C GLN A 113 -5.81 4.00 -7.58
N ALA A 114 -5.83 3.45 -8.80
CA ALA A 114 -5.22 2.17 -9.11
C ALA A 114 -3.73 2.37 -9.43
N ASP A 115 -2.90 1.46 -8.95
CA ASP A 115 -1.45 1.41 -9.18
C ASP A 115 -0.72 2.73 -8.91
N CYS A 116 -1.23 3.50 -7.95
CA CYS A 116 -0.64 4.77 -7.50
C CYS A 116 -0.40 5.79 -8.64
N ASP A 117 -1.08 5.67 -9.78
CA ASP A 117 -0.91 6.52 -10.95
C ASP A 117 -2.27 6.84 -11.61
N GLY A 118 -2.31 7.82 -12.50
CA GLY A 118 -3.50 8.23 -13.25
C GLY A 118 -4.56 8.96 -12.42
N GLU A 119 -5.71 9.23 -13.03
CA GLU A 119 -6.81 9.96 -12.42
C GLU A 119 -7.53 9.17 -11.31
N TRP A 120 -7.97 9.90 -10.29
CA TRP A 120 -8.73 9.32 -9.19
C TRP A 120 -10.15 8.96 -9.60
N GLY A 121 -10.55 7.73 -9.27
CA GLY A 121 -11.93 7.29 -9.24
C GLY A 121 -12.62 7.76 -7.97
N ARG A 122 -13.94 7.62 -7.94
CA ARG A 122 -14.78 8.03 -6.82
C ARG A 122 -15.83 6.95 -6.52
N ILE A 123 -15.87 6.51 -5.26
CA ILE A 123 -16.82 5.53 -4.74
C ILE A 123 -17.61 6.21 -3.63
N GLN A 124 -18.91 6.01 -3.63
CA GLN A 124 -19.79 6.37 -2.53
C GLN A 124 -20.25 5.10 -1.84
N VAL A 125 -20.19 5.09 -0.52
CA VAL A 125 -20.67 4.00 0.32
C VAL A 125 -21.71 4.55 1.26
N ASP A 126 -22.90 3.98 1.24
CA ASP A 126 -23.98 4.24 2.17
C ASP A 126 -24.09 3.05 3.13
N PHE A 127 -23.72 3.29 4.39
CA PHE A 127 -23.72 2.28 5.44
C PHE A 127 -25.09 2.10 6.10
N GLU A 128 -26.05 3.00 5.90
CA GLU A 128 -27.42 2.80 6.41
C GLU A 128 -28.21 1.87 5.49
N ASN A 129 -27.94 1.95 4.18
CA ASN A 129 -28.60 1.13 3.16
C ASN A 129 -27.77 -0.08 2.70
N ASP A 130 -26.55 -0.26 3.25
CA ASP A 130 -25.57 -1.27 2.83
C ASP A 130 -25.30 -1.28 1.31
N THR A 131 -25.27 -0.08 0.70
CA THR A 131 -25.01 0.10 -0.73
C THR A 131 -23.66 0.75 -0.99
N ALA A 132 -23.05 0.39 -2.12
CA ALA A 132 -21.84 1.03 -2.61
C ALA A 132 -21.96 1.26 -4.12
N GLU A 133 -21.63 2.47 -4.55
CA GLU A 133 -21.73 2.89 -5.95
C GLU A 133 -20.39 3.48 -6.42
N ILE A 134 -19.95 3.06 -7.60
CA ILE A 134 -18.80 3.66 -8.28
C ILE A 134 -19.33 4.86 -9.09
N ILE A 135 -19.08 6.07 -8.60
CA ILE A 135 -19.47 7.33 -9.26
C ILE A 135 -18.58 7.56 -10.49
N ARG A 136 -17.27 7.33 -10.36
CA ARG A 136 -16.28 7.49 -11.42
C ARG A 136 -15.22 6.39 -11.25
N LEU A 137 -14.82 5.75 -12.35
CA LEU A 137 -13.70 4.80 -12.32
C LEU A 137 -12.37 5.56 -12.25
N ALA A 138 -11.41 5.00 -11.53
CA ALA A 138 -10.03 5.47 -11.61
C ALA A 138 -9.44 5.12 -12.96
N ASP A 139 -8.45 5.88 -13.41
CA ASP A 139 -7.64 5.42 -14.54
C ASP A 139 -6.97 4.09 -14.16
N TRP A 140 -6.77 3.22 -15.16
CA TRP A 140 -6.30 1.84 -14.98
C TRP A 140 -7.25 0.90 -14.22
N ASP A 141 -8.38 1.40 -13.73
CA ASP A 141 -9.45 0.54 -13.24
C ASP A 141 -10.18 -0.14 -14.42
N THR A 142 -9.86 -1.41 -14.61
CA THR A 142 -10.44 -2.25 -15.67
C THR A 142 -11.77 -2.90 -15.26
N ILE A 143 -12.36 -2.58 -14.10
CA ILE A 143 -13.64 -3.17 -13.63
C ILE A 143 -14.78 -2.96 -14.65
N LYS A 144 -14.73 -1.90 -15.47
CA LYS A 144 -15.53 -1.86 -16.72
C LYS A 144 -14.79 -2.51 -17.86
N THR A 145 -14.65 -3.84 -17.78
CA THR A 145 -14.63 -4.61 -19.01
C THR A 145 -16.07 -4.73 -19.51
N ASN A 146 -16.38 -4.02 -20.58
CA ASN A 146 -17.37 -4.51 -21.55
C ASN A 146 -16.74 -5.70 -22.31
N ARG A 147 -16.00 -6.62 -21.65
CA ARG A 147 -15.36 -7.79 -22.30
C ARG A 147 -16.39 -8.80 -22.77
N PHE A 148 -17.54 -8.81 -22.10
CA PHE A 148 -18.71 -9.56 -22.50
C PHE A 148 -19.81 -8.55 -22.78
N ALA A 149 -19.86 -8.15 -24.05
CA ALA A 149 -20.95 -7.42 -24.64
C ALA A 149 -22.30 -7.93 -24.11
N LYS A 150 -23.24 -6.99 -23.98
CA LYS A 150 -24.68 -7.27 -23.98
C LYS A 150 -25.00 -8.29 -25.08
N VAL A 151 -25.11 -9.57 -24.76
CA VAL A 151 -25.90 -10.48 -25.57
C VAL A 151 -27.35 -10.20 -25.21
N ARG A 152 -27.99 -9.34 -26.01
CA ARG A 152 -29.45 -9.33 -26.10
C ARG A 152 -29.88 -10.75 -26.46
N HIS A 153 -30.37 -11.52 -25.49
CA HIS A 153 -31.26 -12.62 -25.80
C HIS A 153 -32.63 -11.99 -26.08
N VAL A 154 -32.94 -11.82 -27.36
CA VAL A 154 -34.33 -11.81 -27.80
C VAL A 154 -34.77 -13.26 -27.80
N ARG A 155 -35.77 -13.58 -26.98
CA ARG A 155 -36.72 -14.64 -27.27
C ARG A 155 -38.08 -13.99 -27.42
#